data_AF-A0A3D8HZZ1-F1
#
_entry.id   AF-A0A3D8HZZ1-F1
#
_cell.length_a   1.000
_cell.length_b   1.000
_cell.length_c   1.000
_cell.angle_alpha   90.00
_cell.angle_beta   90.00
_cell.angle_gamma   90.00
#
_symmetry.space_group_name_H-M   'P 1'
#
loop_
_entity.id
_entity.type
_entity.pdbx_description
1 polymer ?
#
loop_
_entity_poly.entity_id
_entity_poly.type
_entity_poly.pdbx_seq_one_letter_code
_entity_poly.pdbx_strand_id
1 'polypeptide(L)'
;MQEDIQDYLEIKISDLIDEDSKEYKSLLNLDKKFNMQSVNTNLLNTRGIPNKEAKIARFMKFKLAPFDILHFDHIEIVTTSGGAFYNGKIVQENTGGFGTHGFVNNNYNFYKKLQKHFFIPTNMTELKQVIKVIISLFKGKEQRELKSNKQKILWHSPNWDCFSHFSFEEFPRLLATLKALYNKKQVIRGGQQQESKIYDIDFNELVIIAPIRNSWQFDQYIYPALLSLTQEHNKNCPFAIKKENIICVNDAKMPQKMVTDVNNVFIPTQVKCNKKYLVDAMEHLRAFYYDENFINNFERIYISRAKSAKRFLINEDEFREFLESKYGFKTLYMEEVSFKDKINYLSRAKVILSIDGTSIMNYGYMKSGGKAIALRSSDFAEYPIDYLFGIEFLPIICELRNEKDTDHMDGFVGAWWASNLYADIDYVEEKFRAYGITKIES
;
A
#
# COMPACT_ATOMS: atom_id res chain seq x y z
N MET A 1 4.03 -13.58 -32.02
CA MET A 1 4.42 -12.23 -31.55
C MET A 1 3.16 -11.62 -30.95
N GLN A 2 2.85 -11.91 -29.68
CA GLN A 2 1.79 -11.19 -28.98
C GLN A 2 2.31 -9.77 -28.81
N GLU A 3 1.59 -8.77 -29.34
CA GLU A 3 1.86 -7.39 -28.97
C GLU A 3 1.81 -7.32 -27.45
N ASP A 4 2.93 -6.95 -26.82
CA ASP A 4 2.97 -6.67 -25.39
C ASP A 4 1.91 -5.60 -25.13
N ILE A 5 0.82 -5.99 -24.47
CA ILE A 5 -0.22 -5.06 -24.02
C ILE A 5 0.44 -4.20 -22.96
N GLN A 6 1.01 -3.08 -23.42
CA GLN A 6 1.71 -2.12 -22.60
C GLN A 6 0.68 -1.39 -21.74
N ASP A 7 0.71 -1.65 -20.44
CA ASP A 7 -0.14 -0.93 -19.49
C ASP A 7 0.37 0.49 -19.25
N TYR A 8 -0.56 1.41 -19.04
CA TYR A 8 -0.29 2.80 -18.71
C TYR A 8 -1.15 3.26 -17.54
N LEU A 9 -0.57 4.15 -16.73
CA LEU A 9 -1.29 4.98 -15.79
C LEU A 9 -1.74 6.25 -16.50
N GLU A 10 -3.06 6.39 -16.64
CA GLU A 10 -3.68 7.60 -17.19
C GLU A 10 -4.10 8.50 -16.02
N ILE A 11 -3.64 9.75 -16.06
CA ILE A 11 -3.96 10.76 -15.06
C ILE A 11 -4.73 11.88 -15.75
N LYS A 12 -5.86 12.25 -15.15
CA LYS A 12 -6.68 13.38 -15.58
C LYS A 12 -6.95 14.29 -14.39
N ILE A 13 -6.36 15.48 -14.38
CA ILE A 13 -6.71 16.52 -13.41
C ILE A 13 -8.16 16.97 -13.70
N SER A 14 -9.01 16.98 -12.67
CA SER A 14 -10.43 17.31 -12.78
C SER A 14 -10.65 18.67 -13.46
N ASP A 15 -11.65 18.72 -14.34
CA ASP A 15 -12.06 19.94 -15.04
C ASP A 15 -12.70 20.96 -14.08
N LEU A 16 -13.05 20.57 -12.84
CA LEU A 16 -13.49 21.46 -11.76
C LEU A 16 -12.34 22.24 -11.12
N ILE A 17 -11.09 21.87 -11.41
CA ILE A 17 -9.90 22.57 -10.93
C ILE A 17 -9.47 23.57 -12.00
N ASP A 18 -9.73 24.85 -11.72
CA ASP A 18 -9.36 25.99 -12.55
C ASP A 18 -7.83 26.06 -12.78
N GLU A 19 -7.39 26.36 -14.00
CA GLU A 19 -5.97 26.38 -14.38
C GLU A 19 -5.15 27.48 -13.69
N ASP A 20 -5.80 28.57 -13.30
CA ASP A 20 -5.17 29.68 -12.57
C ASP A 20 -5.15 29.45 -11.05
N SER A 21 -5.84 28.41 -10.56
CA SER A 21 -5.90 28.09 -9.14
C SER A 21 -4.57 27.63 -8.55
N LYS A 22 -4.41 27.81 -7.23
CA LYS A 22 -3.23 27.29 -6.51
C LYS A 22 -3.19 25.75 -6.50
N GLU A 23 -4.33 25.10 -6.59
CA GLU A 23 -4.45 23.64 -6.71
C GLU A 23 -3.82 23.13 -8.01
N TYR A 24 -4.20 23.71 -9.15
CA TYR A 24 -3.66 23.31 -10.45
C TYR A 24 -2.15 23.56 -10.55
N LYS A 25 -1.72 24.76 -10.13
CA LYS A 25 -0.29 25.13 -10.09
C LYS A 25 0.52 24.21 -9.18
N SER A 26 -0.03 23.83 -8.03
CA SER A 26 0.57 22.85 -7.12
C SER A 26 0.75 21.48 -7.79
N LEU A 27 -0.29 20.92 -8.41
CA LEU A 27 -0.22 19.60 -9.05
C LEU A 27 0.81 19.51 -10.20
N LEU A 28 1.06 20.62 -10.89
CA LEU A 28 2.00 20.70 -12.01
C LEU A 28 3.40 21.24 -11.62
N ASN A 29 3.63 21.56 -10.35
CA ASN A 29 4.88 22.17 -9.91
C ASN A 29 6.06 21.16 -9.99
N LEU A 30 7.00 21.43 -10.90
CA LEU A 30 8.21 20.62 -11.10
C LEU A 30 9.28 20.85 -10.02
N ASP A 31 9.18 21.91 -9.22
CA ASP A 31 10.15 22.21 -8.16
C ASP A 31 9.92 21.37 -6.90
N LYS A 32 8.77 20.65 -6.80
CA LYS A 32 8.55 19.72 -5.69
C LYS A 32 9.54 18.56 -5.79
N LYS A 33 10.11 18.19 -4.64
CA LYS A 33 10.97 16.99 -4.51
C LYS A 33 10.31 15.73 -5.05
N PHE A 34 9.00 15.59 -4.81
CA PHE A 34 8.19 14.45 -5.27
C PHE A 34 7.05 14.92 -6.19
N ASN A 35 7.38 15.62 -7.28
CA ASN A 35 6.42 16.03 -8.32
C ASN A 35 5.98 14.84 -9.23
N MET A 36 4.97 15.05 -10.08
CA MET A 36 4.48 14.04 -11.04
C MET A 36 5.57 13.45 -11.97
N GLN A 37 6.56 14.25 -12.38
CA GLN A 37 7.67 13.79 -13.23
C GLN A 37 8.61 12.84 -12.46
N SER A 38 8.86 13.12 -11.18
CA SER A 38 9.62 12.26 -10.29
C SER A 38 8.89 10.94 -10.04
N VAL A 39 7.56 10.97 -9.92
CA VAL A 39 6.74 9.76 -9.81
C VAL A 39 6.86 8.92 -11.08
N ASN A 40 6.72 9.53 -12.25
CA ASN A 40 6.85 8.83 -13.52
C ASN A 40 8.23 8.18 -13.68
N THR A 41 9.30 8.95 -13.50
CA THR A 41 10.67 8.48 -13.72
C THR A 41 11.15 7.51 -12.64
N ASN A 42 10.80 7.76 -11.38
CA ASN A 42 11.38 7.04 -10.24
C ASN A 42 10.41 6.15 -9.48
N LEU A 43 9.09 6.27 -9.61
CA LEU A 43 8.14 5.47 -8.80
C LEU A 43 7.35 4.41 -9.56
N LEU A 44 7.15 4.58 -10.86
CA LEU A 44 6.29 3.67 -11.65
C LEU A 44 7.02 2.49 -12.29
N ASN A 45 8.36 2.43 -12.19
CA ASN A 45 9.13 1.33 -12.77
C ASN A 45 9.75 0.42 -11.72
N THR A 46 9.30 -0.82 -11.64
CA THR A 46 9.66 -1.74 -10.55
C THR A 46 10.97 -2.51 -10.81
N ARG A 47 11.63 -2.29 -11.95
CA ARG A 47 12.83 -3.02 -12.41
C ARG A 47 14.09 -2.16 -12.41
N GLY A 48 14.08 -1.03 -11.71
CA GLY A 48 15.23 -0.14 -11.60
C GLY A 48 15.61 0.60 -12.89
N ILE A 49 14.75 0.60 -13.91
CA ILE A 49 14.96 1.35 -15.16
C ILE A 49 14.04 2.58 -15.13
N PRO A 50 14.54 3.81 -15.03
CA PRO A 50 13.67 4.98 -15.03
C PRO A 50 12.84 5.10 -16.31
N ASN A 51 11.57 5.54 -16.19
CA ASN A 51 10.80 5.92 -17.37
C ASN A 51 11.39 7.18 -18.02
N LYS A 52 11.11 7.37 -19.31
CA LYS A 52 11.38 8.64 -19.98
C LYS A 52 10.54 9.76 -19.37
N GLU A 53 11.09 10.97 -19.41
CA GLU A 53 10.35 12.17 -19.04
C GLU A 53 9.10 12.33 -19.91
N ALA A 54 8.06 12.92 -19.33
CA ALA A 54 6.76 13.13 -19.95
C ALA A 54 6.32 14.58 -19.73
N LYS A 55 5.61 15.16 -20.70
CA LYS A 55 5.05 16.50 -20.52
C LYS A 55 4.01 16.46 -19.40
N ILE A 56 4.24 17.25 -18.35
CA ILE A 56 3.31 17.41 -17.23
C ILE A 56 2.20 18.39 -17.64
N ALA A 57 0.95 17.92 -17.61
CA ALA A 57 -0.22 18.62 -18.11
C ALA A 57 -1.50 18.06 -17.46
N ARG A 58 -2.68 18.64 -17.76
CA ARG A 58 -3.99 18.14 -17.29
C ARG A 58 -4.23 16.66 -17.59
N PHE A 59 -3.76 16.20 -18.75
CA PHE A 59 -3.83 14.81 -19.19
C PHE A 59 -2.42 14.26 -19.32
N MET A 60 -2.13 13.18 -18.59
CA MET A 60 -0.81 12.54 -18.61
C MET A 60 -0.98 11.03 -18.76
N LYS A 61 0.02 10.42 -19.40
CA LYS A 61 0.10 8.98 -19.58
C LYS A 61 1.48 8.50 -19.20
N PHE A 62 1.57 7.71 -18.14
CA PHE A 62 2.83 7.17 -17.65
C PHE A 62 2.91 5.67 -17.91
N LYS A 63 4.06 5.21 -18.39
CA LYS A 63 4.28 3.80 -18.70
C LYS A 63 4.40 3.01 -17.41
N LEU A 64 3.67 1.90 -17.30
CA LEU A 64 3.80 0.97 -16.19
C LEU A 64 4.71 -0.20 -16.57
N ALA A 65 5.46 -0.70 -15.59
CA ALA A 65 6.15 -1.98 -15.74
C ALA A 65 5.12 -3.12 -15.80
N PRO A 66 5.38 -4.18 -16.59
CA PRO A 66 4.51 -5.35 -16.60
C PRO A 66 4.51 -6.05 -15.24
N PHE A 67 3.38 -6.70 -14.94
CA PHE A 67 3.27 -7.59 -13.80
C PHE A 67 3.80 -8.98 -14.16
N ASP A 68 4.77 -9.48 -13.40
CA ASP A 68 5.33 -10.81 -13.55
C ASP A 68 5.34 -11.56 -12.22
N ILE A 69 5.55 -12.85 -12.30
CA ILE A 69 5.76 -13.72 -11.14
C ILE A 69 7.10 -14.40 -11.34
N LEU A 70 8.10 -13.92 -10.63
CA LEU A 70 9.43 -14.52 -10.62
C LEU A 70 9.38 -15.81 -9.81
N HIS A 71 10.07 -16.85 -10.27
CA HIS A 71 10.17 -18.12 -9.56
C HIS A 71 11.64 -18.39 -9.24
N PHE A 72 11.90 -18.74 -7.98
CA PHE A 72 13.22 -19.08 -7.49
C PHE A 72 13.17 -20.45 -6.80
N ASP A 73 14.06 -21.34 -7.21
CA ASP A 73 14.21 -22.64 -6.53
C ASP A 73 14.69 -22.46 -5.09
N HIS A 74 15.50 -21.42 -4.86
CA HIS A 74 16.10 -21.13 -3.57
C HIS A 74 16.39 -19.63 -3.42
N ILE A 75 16.00 -19.05 -2.28
CA ILE A 75 16.36 -17.70 -1.85
C ILE A 75 16.66 -17.68 -0.35
N GLU A 76 17.30 -16.60 0.10
CA GLU A 76 17.44 -16.28 1.51
C GLU A 76 16.48 -15.14 1.88
N ILE A 77 15.82 -15.23 3.04
CA ILE A 77 14.96 -14.17 3.56
C ILE A 77 15.50 -13.68 4.89
N VAL A 78 15.58 -12.35 5.06
CA VAL A 78 15.87 -11.74 6.36
C VAL A 78 14.60 -11.73 7.20
N THR A 79 14.47 -12.61 8.19
CA THR A 79 13.19 -12.81 8.91
C THR A 79 12.71 -11.56 9.69
N THR A 80 13.60 -10.62 9.99
CA THR A 80 13.28 -9.39 10.73
C THR A 80 12.85 -8.22 9.86
N SER A 81 13.27 -8.18 8.58
CA SER A 81 12.98 -7.09 7.64
C SER A 81 12.34 -7.55 6.32
N GLY A 82 12.23 -8.87 6.14
CA GLY A 82 11.72 -9.69 5.04
C GLY A 82 12.27 -9.47 3.64
N GLY A 83 13.41 -8.80 3.53
CA GLY A 83 14.17 -8.74 2.28
C GLY A 83 14.50 -10.13 1.75
N ALA A 84 14.21 -10.35 0.47
CA ALA A 84 14.55 -11.55 -0.27
C ALA A 84 15.89 -11.38 -1.00
N PHE A 85 16.76 -12.39 -0.93
CA PHE A 85 18.08 -12.38 -1.52
C PHE A 85 18.30 -13.61 -2.39
N TYR A 86 18.78 -13.38 -3.61
CA TYR A 86 19.20 -14.42 -4.53
C TYR A 86 20.69 -14.22 -4.85
N ASN A 87 21.52 -15.24 -4.56
CA ASN A 87 22.97 -15.19 -4.71
C ASN A 87 23.61 -13.96 -4.01
N GLY A 88 23.13 -13.64 -2.80
CA GLY A 88 23.62 -12.51 -2.01
C GLY A 88 23.20 -11.13 -2.52
N LYS A 89 22.34 -11.04 -3.54
CA LYS A 89 21.78 -9.79 -4.06
C LYS A 89 20.30 -9.70 -3.72
N ILE A 90 19.84 -8.52 -3.33
CA ILE A 90 18.43 -8.28 -3.04
C ILE A 90 17.57 -8.45 -4.31
N VAL A 91 16.44 -9.12 -4.18
CA VAL A 91 15.39 -9.14 -5.21
C VAL A 91 14.56 -7.86 -5.05
N GLN A 92 14.79 -6.87 -5.91
CA GLN A 92 14.26 -5.50 -5.74
C GLN A 92 12.73 -5.46 -5.61
N GLU A 93 12.06 -6.35 -6.33
CA GLU A 93 10.62 -6.49 -6.37
C GLU A 93 10.03 -6.77 -4.98
N ASN A 94 10.79 -7.37 -4.07
CA ASN A 94 10.34 -7.68 -2.70
C ASN A 94 10.20 -6.44 -1.81
N THR A 95 10.92 -5.34 -2.07
CA THR A 95 11.12 -4.29 -1.06
C THR A 95 10.25 -3.06 -1.16
N GLY A 96 9.23 -3.05 -2.03
CA GLY A 96 8.15 -2.04 -2.06
C GLY A 96 8.54 -0.58 -2.36
N GLY A 97 9.83 -0.24 -2.39
CA GLY A 97 10.33 1.13 -2.52
C GLY A 97 11.56 1.26 -3.40
N PHE A 98 11.93 2.50 -3.70
CA PHE A 98 13.06 2.85 -4.54
C PHE A 98 14.26 3.25 -3.70
N GLY A 99 15.45 2.86 -4.12
CA GLY A 99 16.70 3.28 -3.49
C GLY A 99 17.68 2.13 -3.29
N THR A 100 18.78 2.41 -2.61
CA THR A 100 19.90 1.48 -2.38
C THR A 100 19.55 0.29 -1.46
N HIS A 101 18.27 0.17 -1.05
CA HIS A 101 17.77 -0.76 -0.03
C HIS A 101 18.74 -0.89 1.15
N GLY A 102 19.38 0.22 1.52
CA GLY A 102 20.53 0.25 2.41
C GLY A 102 20.21 -0.45 3.73
N PHE A 103 19.04 -0.19 4.31
CA PHE A 103 18.60 -0.85 5.54
C PHE A 103 18.52 -2.38 5.41
N VAL A 104 17.85 -2.90 4.38
CA VAL A 104 17.64 -4.35 4.19
C VAL A 104 18.96 -5.04 3.83
N ASN A 105 19.76 -4.44 2.94
CA ASN A 105 21.10 -4.89 2.59
C ASN A 105 22.03 -4.89 3.82
N ASN A 106 21.99 -3.85 4.65
CA ASN A 106 22.78 -3.75 5.87
C ASN A 106 22.39 -4.83 6.87
N ASN A 107 21.10 -5.08 7.07
CA ASN A 107 20.63 -6.16 7.94
C ASN A 107 21.09 -7.53 7.43
N TYR A 108 20.90 -7.82 6.13
CA TYR A 108 21.37 -9.08 5.53
C TYR A 108 22.88 -9.26 5.72
N ASN A 109 23.68 -8.25 5.34
CA ASN A 109 25.13 -8.30 5.48
C ASN A 109 25.58 -8.45 6.94
N PHE A 110 24.94 -7.72 7.87
CA PHE A 110 25.19 -7.84 9.29
C PHE A 110 24.93 -9.27 9.79
N TYR A 111 23.78 -9.85 9.46
CA TYR A 111 23.45 -11.21 9.90
C TYR A 111 24.33 -12.28 9.23
N LYS A 112 24.70 -12.12 7.95
CA LYS A 112 25.64 -13.03 7.27
C LYS A 112 27.05 -12.95 7.88
N LYS A 113 27.51 -11.77 8.31
CA LYS A 113 28.78 -11.61 9.04
C LYS A 113 28.71 -12.29 10.41
N LEU A 114 27.62 -12.07 11.14
CA LEU A 114 27.38 -12.66 12.46
C LEU A 114 27.31 -14.19 12.43
N GLN A 115 26.78 -14.80 11.36
CA GLN A 115 26.77 -16.26 11.19
C GLN A 115 28.15 -16.87 10.93
N LYS A 116 29.12 -16.08 10.43
CA LYS A 116 30.45 -16.59 10.01
C LYS A 116 31.53 -16.47 11.09
N HIS A 117 31.38 -15.59 12.08
CA HIS A 117 32.43 -15.28 13.07
C HIS A 117 31.85 -15.20 14.49
N PHE A 118 32.67 -15.51 15.51
CA PHE A 118 32.42 -15.09 16.89
C PHE A 118 32.46 -13.56 16.94
N PHE A 119 31.31 -12.93 16.75
CA PHE A 119 31.19 -11.49 16.56
C PHE A 119 31.30 -10.77 17.91
N ILE A 120 32.31 -9.90 18.05
CA ILE A 120 32.42 -8.97 19.17
C ILE A 120 31.70 -7.69 18.75
N PRO A 121 30.57 -7.31 19.38
CA PRO A 121 29.86 -6.09 19.02
C PRO A 121 30.71 -4.85 19.31
N THR A 122 30.78 -3.93 18.35
CA THR A 122 31.60 -2.71 18.43
C THR A 122 30.83 -1.51 19.00
N ASN A 123 29.50 -1.60 19.05
CA ASN A 123 28.61 -0.58 19.57
C ASN A 123 27.35 -1.18 20.23
N MET A 124 26.59 -0.34 20.93
CA MET A 124 25.40 -0.75 21.68
C MET A 124 24.28 -1.31 20.80
N THR A 125 24.13 -0.79 19.57
CA THR A 125 23.12 -1.27 18.62
C THR A 125 23.45 -2.69 18.16
N GLU A 126 24.72 -2.94 17.81
CA GLU A 126 25.20 -4.28 17.48
C GLU A 126 25.07 -5.24 18.66
N LEU A 127 25.44 -4.82 19.88
CA LEU A 127 25.29 -5.65 21.08
C LEU A 127 23.83 -6.07 21.29
N LYS A 128 22.88 -5.13 21.15
CA LYS A 128 21.44 -5.45 21.21
C LYS A 128 21.03 -6.48 20.16
N GLN A 129 21.53 -6.38 18.93
CA GLN A 129 21.25 -7.35 17.88
C GLN A 129 21.90 -8.72 18.13
N VAL A 130 23.13 -8.76 18.66
CA VAL A 130 23.81 -9.99 19.05
C VAL A 130 23.05 -10.69 20.18
N ILE A 131 22.67 -9.96 21.23
CA ILE A 131 21.82 -10.47 22.32
C ILE A 131 20.51 -11.02 21.74
N LYS A 132 19.88 -10.28 20.83
CA LYS A 132 18.68 -10.73 20.13
C LYS A 132 18.93 -12.06 19.42
N VAL A 133 20.02 -12.21 18.66
CA VAL A 133 20.37 -13.46 17.99
C VAL A 133 20.61 -14.61 18.98
N ILE A 134 21.36 -14.36 20.05
CA ILE A 134 21.62 -15.37 21.09
C ILE A 134 20.30 -15.86 21.72
N ILE A 135 19.42 -14.94 22.12
CA ILE A 135 18.10 -15.29 22.68
C ILE A 135 17.29 -16.07 21.64
N SER A 136 17.34 -15.67 20.37
CA SER A 136 16.69 -16.36 19.25
C SER A 136 17.20 -17.80 19.08
N LEU A 137 18.49 -18.06 19.24
CA LEU A 137 19.04 -19.41 19.12
C LEU A 137 18.54 -20.35 20.23
N PHE A 138 18.40 -19.85 21.45
CA PHE A 138 17.97 -20.64 22.61
C PHE A 138 16.45 -20.76 22.78
N LYS A 139 15.70 -19.71 22.42
CA LYS A 139 14.24 -19.62 22.63
C LYS A 139 13.42 -19.64 21.34
N GLY A 140 14.08 -19.52 20.19
CA GLY A 140 13.41 -19.49 18.91
C GLY A 140 12.93 -20.86 18.46
N LYS A 141 11.83 -20.87 17.72
CA LYS A 141 11.34 -22.07 17.05
C LYS A 141 11.82 -22.07 15.60
N GLU A 142 12.21 -23.24 15.12
CA GLU A 142 12.51 -23.42 13.71
C GLU A 142 11.22 -23.30 12.89
N GLN A 143 11.27 -22.51 11.82
CA GLN A 143 10.15 -22.37 10.87
C GLN A 143 10.21 -23.51 9.84
N ARG A 144 9.86 -24.74 10.26
CA ARG A 144 9.96 -25.96 9.43
C ARG A 144 9.24 -25.85 8.08
N GLU A 145 8.11 -25.15 8.05
CA GLU A 145 7.33 -24.96 6.83
C GLU A 145 8.08 -24.16 5.75
N LEU A 146 8.96 -23.23 6.13
CA LEU A 146 9.78 -22.47 5.18
C LEU A 146 10.84 -23.32 4.47
N LYS A 147 11.33 -24.37 5.14
CA LYS A 147 12.31 -25.32 4.58
C LYS A 147 11.70 -26.41 3.70
N SER A 148 10.38 -26.58 3.76
CA SER A 148 9.69 -27.56 2.92
C SER A 148 9.85 -27.19 1.43
N ASN A 149 9.72 -28.16 0.52
CA ASN A 149 9.67 -27.88 -0.92
C ASN A 149 8.29 -27.46 -1.43
N LYS A 150 7.33 -27.25 -0.50
CA LYS A 150 6.00 -26.71 -0.85
C LYS A 150 6.18 -25.37 -1.56
N GLN A 151 5.33 -25.10 -2.54
CA GLN A 151 5.31 -23.84 -3.26
C GLN A 151 4.96 -22.71 -2.30
N LYS A 152 5.68 -21.58 -2.39
CA LYS A 152 5.48 -20.42 -1.53
C LYS A 152 5.28 -19.17 -2.37
N ILE A 153 4.39 -18.28 -1.93
CA ILE A 153 4.37 -16.90 -2.41
C ILE A 153 5.02 -16.06 -1.31
N LEU A 154 6.13 -15.41 -1.66
CA LEU A 154 6.70 -14.40 -0.81
C LEU A 154 6.01 -13.07 -1.10
N TRP A 155 5.25 -12.64 -0.10
CA TRP A 155 4.46 -11.45 -0.16
C TRP A 155 4.76 -10.61 1.07
N HIS A 156 5.84 -9.84 0.94
CA HIS A 156 6.41 -9.06 2.03
C HIS A 156 6.72 -7.66 1.52
N SER A 157 6.50 -6.64 2.36
CA SER A 157 6.99 -5.28 2.16
C SER A 157 7.59 -4.77 3.44
N PRO A 158 8.81 -4.19 3.44
CA PRO A 158 9.42 -3.67 4.66
C PRO A 158 8.64 -2.48 5.27
N ASN A 159 7.78 -1.81 4.50
CA ASN A 159 7.02 -0.64 4.92
C ASN A 159 5.60 -1.03 5.38
N TRP A 160 5.53 -1.55 6.60
CA TRP A 160 4.28 -2.07 7.22
C TRP A 160 3.42 -1.01 7.91
N ASP A 161 3.67 0.26 7.66
CA ASP A 161 3.32 1.30 8.61
C ASP A 161 1.86 1.78 8.52
N CYS A 162 1.12 1.45 7.45
CA CYS A 162 -0.31 1.77 7.39
C CYS A 162 -1.17 0.92 6.44
N PHE A 163 -2.49 0.94 6.71
CA PHE A 163 -3.57 0.36 5.88
C PHE A 163 -3.47 0.67 4.39
N SER A 164 -2.99 1.86 4.07
CA SER A 164 -2.89 2.40 2.72
C SER A 164 -1.87 1.64 1.87
N HIS A 165 -0.63 1.49 2.33
CA HIS A 165 0.38 0.69 1.64
C HIS A 165 -0.11 -0.74 1.43
N PHE A 166 -0.72 -1.30 2.45
CA PHE A 166 -1.29 -2.63 2.37
C PHE A 166 -2.38 -2.75 1.29
N SER A 167 -3.38 -1.86 1.32
CA SER A 167 -4.55 -1.95 0.45
C SER A 167 -4.22 -1.65 -1.01
N PHE A 168 -3.26 -0.78 -1.28
CA PHE A 168 -3.00 -0.26 -2.63
C PHE A 168 -1.74 -0.82 -3.28
N GLU A 169 -0.88 -1.51 -2.54
CA GLU A 169 0.36 -2.08 -3.06
C GLU A 169 0.37 -3.60 -2.83
N GLU A 170 0.28 -4.03 -1.58
CA GLU A 170 0.50 -5.42 -1.24
C GLU A 170 -0.70 -6.31 -1.59
N PHE A 171 -1.89 -6.01 -1.07
CA PHE A 171 -3.06 -6.87 -1.31
C PHE A 171 -3.37 -7.04 -2.81
N PRO A 172 -3.34 -5.99 -3.66
CA PRO A 172 -3.51 -6.15 -5.10
C PRO A 172 -2.47 -7.06 -5.73
N ARG A 173 -1.20 -6.96 -5.31
CA ARG A 173 -0.12 -7.81 -5.78
C ARG A 173 -0.35 -9.28 -5.43
N LEU A 174 -0.77 -9.57 -4.20
CA LEU A 174 -1.09 -10.94 -3.79
C LEU A 174 -2.28 -11.51 -4.57
N LEU A 175 -3.36 -10.75 -4.67
CA LEU A 175 -4.56 -11.17 -5.40
C LEU A 175 -4.24 -11.44 -6.87
N ALA A 176 -3.51 -10.53 -7.52
CA ALA A 176 -3.06 -10.68 -8.90
C ALA A 176 -2.22 -11.96 -9.10
N THR A 177 -1.34 -12.25 -8.14
CA THR A 177 -0.52 -13.46 -8.14
C THR A 177 -1.38 -14.71 -8.09
N LEU A 178 -2.27 -14.82 -7.10
CA LEU A 178 -3.14 -15.98 -6.93
C LEU A 178 -4.01 -16.21 -8.17
N LYS A 179 -4.61 -15.15 -8.73
CA LYS A 179 -5.41 -15.22 -9.96
C LYS A 179 -4.59 -15.67 -11.15
N ALA A 180 -3.38 -15.14 -11.34
CA ALA A 180 -2.52 -15.52 -12.46
C ALA A 180 -2.07 -16.99 -12.37
N LEU A 181 -1.70 -17.45 -11.17
CA LEU A 181 -1.34 -18.85 -10.92
C LEU A 181 -2.54 -19.80 -11.15
N TYR A 182 -3.73 -19.40 -10.71
CA TYR A 182 -4.97 -20.15 -10.92
C TYR A 182 -5.33 -20.26 -12.42
N ASN A 183 -5.26 -19.14 -13.15
CA ASN A 183 -5.59 -19.12 -14.57
C ASN A 183 -4.62 -19.97 -15.39
N LYS A 184 -3.31 -19.93 -15.09
CA LYS A 184 -2.31 -20.82 -15.73
C LYS A 184 -2.63 -22.30 -15.52
N LYS A 185 -3.08 -22.69 -14.31
CA LYS A 185 -3.51 -24.06 -14.01
C LYS A 185 -4.70 -24.52 -14.86
N GLN A 186 -5.65 -23.63 -15.15
CA GLN A 186 -6.84 -23.96 -15.95
C GLN A 186 -6.51 -24.16 -17.44
N VAL A 187 -5.61 -23.34 -18.01
CA VAL A 187 -5.17 -23.50 -19.41
C VAL A 187 -4.55 -24.88 -19.66
N ILE A 188 -3.75 -25.39 -18.72
CA ILE A 188 -3.13 -26.72 -18.80
C ILE A 188 -4.19 -27.84 -18.85
N ARG A 189 -5.34 -27.66 -18.18
CA ARG A 189 -6.44 -28.65 -18.17
C ARG A 189 -7.27 -28.65 -19.47
N GLY A 190 -7.18 -27.58 -20.28
CA GLY A 190 -8.05 -27.33 -21.44
C GLY A 190 -7.53 -27.73 -22.83
N GLY A 191 -6.28 -28.21 -22.97
CA GLY A 191 -5.74 -28.75 -24.22
C GLY A 191 -4.58 -27.95 -24.84
N GLN A 192 -3.66 -28.70 -25.48
CA GLN A 192 -2.29 -28.36 -25.94
C GLN A 192 -1.26 -28.17 -24.81
N GLN A 193 -0.59 -29.28 -24.46
CA GLN A 193 0.64 -29.30 -23.67
C GLN A 193 1.76 -28.57 -24.42
N GLN A 194 2.00 -27.30 -24.11
CA GLN A 194 3.36 -26.77 -24.13
C GLN A 194 3.95 -26.99 -22.74
N GLU A 195 5.01 -27.77 -22.66
CA GLU A 195 5.71 -28.17 -21.44
C GLU A 195 6.30 -26.96 -20.68
N SER A 196 5.47 -26.25 -19.93
CA SER A 196 5.94 -25.49 -18.77
C SER A 196 5.68 -26.37 -17.54
N LYS A 197 6.70 -27.13 -17.09
CA LYS A 197 6.69 -27.88 -15.82
C LYS A 197 6.46 -26.99 -14.58
N ILE A 198 6.34 -25.67 -14.75
CA ILE A 198 6.54 -24.67 -13.71
C ILE A 198 5.28 -24.44 -12.84
N TYR A 199 4.07 -24.91 -13.23
CA TYR A 199 2.85 -24.49 -12.50
C TYR A 199 1.76 -25.56 -12.28
N ASP A 200 2.11 -26.79 -11.90
CA ASP A 200 1.13 -27.61 -11.16
C ASP A 200 1.07 -27.13 -9.70
N ILE A 201 0.25 -26.11 -9.45
CA ILE A 201 0.12 -25.49 -8.13
C ILE A 201 -1.02 -26.14 -7.37
N ASP A 202 -0.71 -26.72 -6.22
CA ASP A 202 -1.71 -27.14 -5.25
C ASP A 202 -1.98 -25.99 -4.26
N PHE A 203 -3.12 -25.32 -4.40
CA PHE A 203 -3.53 -24.24 -3.51
C PHE A 203 -3.79 -24.71 -2.06
N ASN A 204 -3.99 -26.01 -1.83
CA ASN A 204 -4.07 -26.57 -0.48
C ASN A 204 -2.71 -26.66 0.22
N GLU A 205 -1.63 -26.65 -0.55
CA GLU A 205 -0.24 -26.75 -0.08
C GLU A 205 0.53 -25.45 -0.28
N LEU A 206 -0.05 -24.49 -1.00
CA LEU A 206 0.52 -23.17 -1.24
C LEU A 206 0.59 -22.38 0.06
N VAL A 207 1.80 -21.92 0.39
CA VAL A 207 2.09 -21.16 1.59
C VAL A 207 2.28 -19.68 1.24
N ILE A 208 1.65 -18.79 2.00
CA ILE A 208 1.89 -17.34 1.91
C ILE A 208 2.79 -16.93 3.04
N ILE A 209 3.92 -16.31 2.71
CA ILE A 209 4.80 -15.68 3.68
C ILE A 209 4.37 -14.23 3.84
N ALA A 210 3.83 -13.90 5.01
CA ALA A 210 3.15 -12.67 5.36
C ALA A 210 3.94 -11.82 6.39
N PRO A 211 3.53 -10.54 6.59
CA PRO A 211 4.08 -9.63 7.61
C PRO A 211 4.19 -10.10 9.05
N ILE A 212 4.71 -9.20 9.90
CA ILE A 212 4.75 -9.34 11.35
C ILE A 212 3.33 -9.40 11.93
N ARG A 213 2.98 -10.54 12.55
CA ARG A 213 1.63 -10.81 13.10
C ARG A 213 1.20 -9.84 14.19
N ASN A 214 2.11 -9.47 15.10
CA ASN A 214 1.76 -8.70 16.30
C ASN A 214 1.83 -7.17 16.10
N SER A 215 1.80 -6.69 14.85
CA SER A 215 1.60 -5.27 14.63
C SER A 215 0.10 -4.96 14.74
N TRP A 216 -0.27 -3.85 15.37
CA TRP A 216 -1.68 -3.42 15.43
C TRP A 216 -2.29 -3.33 14.02
N GLN A 217 -1.49 -2.91 13.03
CA GLN A 217 -1.89 -2.89 11.62
C GLN A 217 -2.21 -4.28 11.07
N PHE A 218 -1.49 -5.33 11.49
CA PHE A 218 -1.75 -6.68 11.00
C PHE A 218 -3.15 -7.13 11.39
N ASP A 219 -3.47 -7.05 12.68
CA ASP A 219 -4.78 -7.48 13.18
C ASP A 219 -5.93 -6.59 12.70
N GLN A 220 -5.70 -5.27 12.57
CA GLN A 220 -6.75 -4.35 12.16
C GLN A 220 -7.01 -4.34 10.65
N TYR A 221 -6.00 -4.58 9.82
CA TYR A 221 -6.09 -4.33 8.37
C TYR A 221 -5.67 -5.52 7.52
N ILE A 222 -4.48 -6.05 7.79
CA ILE A 222 -3.85 -7.04 6.92
C ILE A 222 -4.59 -8.37 7.02
N TYR A 223 -4.76 -8.84 8.25
CA TYR A 223 -5.37 -10.11 8.55
C TYR A 223 -6.84 -10.17 8.10
N PRO A 224 -7.70 -9.15 8.36
CA PRO A 224 -9.03 -9.10 7.77
C PRO A 224 -9.02 -9.26 6.24
N ALA A 225 -8.22 -8.47 5.52
CA ALA A 225 -8.15 -8.60 4.07
C ALA A 225 -7.70 -10.00 3.61
N LEU A 226 -6.76 -10.63 4.34
CA LEU A 226 -6.33 -12.00 4.06
C LEU A 226 -7.46 -13.02 4.24
N LEU A 227 -8.41 -12.81 5.16
CA LEU A 227 -9.57 -13.72 5.32
C LEU A 227 -10.35 -13.86 4.01
N SER A 228 -10.42 -12.80 3.18
CA SER A 228 -11.07 -12.85 1.87
C SER A 228 -10.41 -13.82 0.88
N LEU A 229 -9.21 -14.32 1.18
CA LEU A 229 -8.42 -15.27 0.39
C LEU A 229 -8.33 -16.65 1.06
N THR A 230 -9.04 -16.87 2.16
CA THR A 230 -8.99 -18.14 2.90
C THR A 230 -10.19 -19.04 2.61
N GLN A 231 -9.98 -20.36 2.56
CA GLN A 231 -11.03 -21.35 2.30
C GLN A 231 -12.12 -21.32 3.39
N GLU A 232 -11.71 -21.05 4.62
CA GLU A 232 -12.55 -21.06 5.81
C GLU A 232 -13.53 -19.88 5.84
N HIS A 233 -13.18 -18.76 5.21
CA HIS A 233 -13.99 -17.53 5.23
C HIS A 233 -14.57 -17.16 3.86
N ASN A 234 -13.94 -17.56 2.75
CA ASN A 234 -14.39 -17.29 1.40
C ASN A 234 -14.45 -18.58 0.55
N LYS A 235 -15.44 -19.43 0.84
CA LYS A 235 -15.62 -20.75 0.18
C LYS A 235 -15.79 -20.68 -1.34
N ASN A 236 -16.22 -19.53 -1.87
CA ASN A 236 -16.45 -19.32 -3.30
C ASN A 236 -15.21 -18.80 -4.04
N CYS A 237 -14.13 -18.47 -3.33
CA CYS A 237 -12.89 -18.02 -3.94
C CYS A 237 -12.12 -19.24 -4.51
N PRO A 238 -11.95 -19.35 -5.84
CA PRO A 238 -11.46 -20.58 -6.47
C PRO A 238 -9.94 -20.82 -6.26
N PHE A 239 -9.22 -19.79 -5.83
CA PHE A 239 -7.81 -19.82 -5.47
C PHE A 239 -7.59 -19.57 -3.97
N ALA A 240 -8.61 -19.83 -3.16
CA ALA A 240 -8.52 -19.72 -1.72
C ALA A 240 -7.47 -20.69 -1.17
N ILE A 241 -6.64 -20.17 -0.27
CA ILE A 241 -5.64 -20.95 0.46
C ILE A 241 -6.17 -21.32 1.85
N LYS A 242 -5.59 -22.34 2.48
CA LYS A 242 -5.93 -22.63 3.88
C LYS A 242 -5.37 -21.53 4.79
N LYS A 243 -6.13 -21.15 5.82
CA LYS A 243 -5.67 -20.16 6.79
C LYS A 243 -4.39 -20.57 7.50
N GLU A 244 -4.22 -21.86 7.79
CA GLU A 244 -2.99 -22.40 8.37
C GLU A 244 -1.74 -22.24 7.49
N ASN A 245 -1.92 -22.06 6.17
CA ASN A 245 -0.81 -21.88 5.23
C ASN A 245 -0.33 -20.41 5.15
N ILE A 246 -0.93 -19.50 5.91
CA ILE A 246 -0.46 -18.12 6.03
C ILE A 246 0.54 -18.05 7.17
N ILE A 247 1.83 -17.96 6.83
CA ILE A 247 2.93 -17.92 7.80
C ILE A 247 3.46 -16.50 7.91
N CYS A 248 3.48 -15.98 9.13
CA CYS A 248 4.06 -14.66 9.41
C CYS A 248 5.57 -14.79 9.72
N VAL A 249 6.42 -13.95 9.11
CA VAL A 249 7.88 -14.00 9.34
C VAL A 249 8.30 -13.67 10.79
N ASN A 250 7.41 -13.06 11.56
CA ASN A 250 7.61 -12.69 12.96
C ASN A 250 6.33 -12.94 13.81
N ASP A 251 5.88 -14.20 13.87
CA ASP A 251 4.78 -14.67 14.73
C ASP A 251 5.17 -14.61 16.22
N ALA A 252 5.29 -13.42 16.82
CA ALA A 252 5.55 -13.16 18.26
C ALA A 252 6.81 -13.79 18.90
N LYS A 253 7.41 -14.77 18.24
CA LYS A 253 8.46 -15.67 18.69
C LYS A 253 9.67 -15.33 17.88
N MET A 254 10.79 -15.12 18.56
CA MET A 254 12.04 -14.83 17.89
C MET A 254 12.37 -15.98 16.93
N PRO A 255 12.62 -15.72 15.64
CA PRO A 255 12.97 -16.79 14.71
C PRO A 255 14.32 -17.35 15.11
N GLN A 256 14.54 -18.67 15.05
CA GLN A 256 15.82 -19.29 15.42
C GLN A 256 16.99 -18.83 14.53
N LYS A 257 16.69 -18.36 13.31
CA LYS A 257 17.65 -17.75 12.39
C LYS A 257 17.15 -16.40 11.90
N MET A 258 18.04 -15.41 11.85
CA MET A 258 17.76 -14.08 11.28
C MET A 258 17.77 -14.07 9.75
N VAL A 259 18.45 -15.05 9.16
CA VAL A 259 18.43 -15.33 7.71
C VAL A 259 18.01 -16.78 7.54
N THR A 260 16.94 -17.00 6.79
CA THR A 260 16.37 -18.32 6.57
C THR A 260 16.34 -18.65 5.09
N ASP A 261 16.80 -19.84 4.76
CA ASP A 261 16.68 -20.43 3.44
C ASP A 261 15.23 -20.80 3.14
N VAL A 262 14.75 -20.42 1.96
CA VAL A 262 13.40 -20.71 1.51
C VAL A 262 13.45 -21.26 0.09
N ASN A 263 12.87 -22.44 -0.09
CA ASN A 263 12.82 -23.11 -1.39
C ASN A 263 11.48 -22.87 -2.10
N ASN A 264 11.52 -22.94 -3.43
CA ASN A 264 10.35 -22.93 -4.32
C ASN A 264 9.43 -21.72 -4.09
N VAL A 265 9.99 -20.53 -4.33
CA VAL A 265 9.37 -19.25 -3.99
C VAL A 265 8.97 -18.47 -5.23
N PHE A 266 7.72 -18.03 -5.24
CA PHE A 266 7.20 -17.04 -6.16
C PHE A 266 7.34 -15.64 -5.55
N ILE A 267 7.97 -14.73 -6.29
CA ILE A 267 8.05 -13.31 -5.94
C ILE A 267 7.35 -12.52 -7.05
N PRO A 268 6.12 -12.03 -6.81
CA PRO A 268 5.43 -11.19 -7.79
C PRO A 268 6.16 -9.87 -7.99
N THR A 269 6.10 -9.26 -9.17
CA THR A 269 6.54 -7.85 -9.33
C THR A 269 5.47 -6.92 -8.75
N GLN A 270 5.83 -5.66 -8.54
CA GLN A 270 4.91 -4.68 -7.95
C GLN A 270 3.86 -4.23 -8.98
N VAL A 271 2.60 -4.11 -8.55
CA VAL A 271 1.43 -3.71 -9.39
C VAL A 271 0.98 -2.27 -9.12
N LYS A 272 1.80 -1.51 -8.40
CA LYS A 272 1.53 -0.13 -7.98
C LYS A 272 1.05 0.73 -9.14
N CYS A 273 -0.03 1.46 -8.88
CA CYS A 273 -0.71 2.33 -9.85
C CYS A 273 -1.29 1.63 -11.10
N ASN A 274 -1.28 0.30 -11.19
CA ASN A 274 -1.94 -0.40 -12.28
C ASN A 274 -3.44 -0.54 -11.99
N LYS A 275 -4.25 0.20 -12.74
CA LYS A 275 -5.72 0.27 -12.60
C LYS A 275 -6.35 -1.12 -12.51
N LYS A 276 -5.94 -2.04 -13.40
CA LYS A 276 -6.52 -3.39 -13.49
C LYS A 276 -6.40 -4.12 -12.15
N TYR A 277 -5.20 -4.17 -11.57
CA TYR A 277 -4.96 -4.91 -10.35
C TYR A 277 -5.52 -4.19 -9.11
N LEU A 278 -5.40 -2.87 -9.04
CA LEU A 278 -5.89 -2.10 -7.90
C LEU A 278 -7.42 -2.09 -7.81
N VAL A 279 -8.11 -1.83 -8.93
CA VAL A 279 -9.58 -1.85 -8.96
C VAL A 279 -10.11 -3.24 -8.63
N ASP A 280 -9.54 -4.29 -9.24
CA ASP A 280 -9.91 -5.69 -8.98
C ASP A 280 -9.74 -6.06 -7.50
N ALA A 281 -8.68 -5.58 -6.86
CA ALA A 281 -8.44 -5.79 -5.44
C ALA A 281 -9.46 -5.07 -4.53
N MET A 282 -9.78 -3.81 -4.83
CA MET A 282 -10.79 -3.06 -4.08
C MET A 282 -12.19 -3.66 -4.29
N GLU A 283 -12.51 -4.12 -5.50
CA GLU A 283 -13.76 -4.83 -5.80
C GLU A 283 -13.86 -6.15 -5.07
N HIS A 284 -12.77 -6.94 -5.02
CA HIS A 284 -12.72 -8.19 -4.27
C HIS A 284 -13.01 -7.96 -2.77
N LEU A 285 -12.34 -6.99 -2.15
CA LEU A 285 -12.55 -6.66 -0.74
C LEU A 285 -13.95 -6.10 -0.48
N ARG A 286 -14.46 -5.23 -1.38
CA ARG A 286 -15.85 -4.76 -1.31
C ARG A 286 -16.81 -5.94 -1.36
N ALA A 287 -16.73 -6.80 -2.35
CA ALA A 287 -17.64 -7.93 -2.51
C ALA A 287 -17.62 -8.87 -1.30
N PHE A 288 -16.44 -9.09 -0.71
CA PHE A 288 -16.29 -9.95 0.47
C PHE A 288 -16.88 -9.33 1.75
N TYR A 289 -16.71 -8.02 1.96
CA TYR A 289 -17.13 -7.34 3.19
C TYR A 289 -18.46 -6.60 3.10
N TYR A 290 -19.02 -6.44 1.91
CA TYR A 290 -20.27 -5.73 1.71
C TYR A 290 -21.39 -6.38 2.53
N ASP A 291 -22.03 -5.57 3.34
CA ASP A 291 -23.15 -5.97 4.17
C ASP A 291 -24.37 -5.16 3.72
N GLU A 292 -25.31 -5.82 3.07
CA GLU A 292 -26.52 -5.19 2.54
C GLU A 292 -27.38 -4.55 3.64
N ASN A 293 -27.30 -5.08 4.87
CA ASN A 293 -28.07 -4.62 6.03
C ASN A 293 -27.31 -3.55 6.82
N PHE A 294 -26.15 -3.11 6.34
CA PHE A 294 -25.38 -2.06 6.98
C PHE A 294 -26.14 -0.74 7.00
N ILE A 295 -26.48 -0.28 8.20
CA ILE A 295 -27.17 0.99 8.41
C ILE A 295 -26.16 2.13 8.23
N ASN A 296 -26.30 2.86 7.12
CA ASN A 296 -25.53 4.08 6.88
C ASN A 296 -26.48 5.23 6.54
N ASN A 297 -26.49 6.26 7.38
CA ASN A 297 -27.37 7.41 7.23
C ASN A 297 -26.67 8.64 6.62
N PHE A 298 -25.45 8.47 6.08
CA PHE A 298 -24.67 9.58 5.54
C PHE A 298 -23.86 9.15 4.32
N GLU A 299 -23.76 10.05 3.34
CA GLU A 299 -23.01 9.83 2.09
C GLU A 299 -21.77 10.73 1.98
N ARG A 300 -21.59 11.66 2.91
CA ARG A 300 -20.48 12.61 2.98
C ARG A 300 -19.68 12.33 4.23
N ILE A 301 -18.42 11.95 4.07
CA ILE A 301 -17.57 11.50 5.17
C ILE A 301 -16.39 12.45 5.31
N TYR A 302 -16.21 13.00 6.51
CA TYR A 302 -14.97 13.64 6.91
C TYR A 302 -14.14 12.63 7.69
N ILE A 303 -12.96 12.28 7.19
CA ILE A 303 -12.03 11.41 7.89
C ILE A 303 -11.11 12.30 8.72
N SER A 304 -11.38 12.35 10.03
CA SER A 304 -10.59 13.14 10.96
C SER A 304 -9.21 12.50 11.18
N ARG A 305 -8.22 13.37 11.39
CA ARG A 305 -6.87 12.97 11.81
C ARG A 305 -6.55 13.39 13.25
N ALA A 306 -7.53 13.84 14.03
CA ALA A 306 -7.29 14.31 15.39
C ALA A 306 -6.71 13.23 16.32
N LYS A 307 -6.88 11.94 15.98
CA LYS A 307 -6.29 10.79 16.71
C LYS A 307 -4.99 10.26 16.08
N SER A 308 -4.52 10.87 14.99
CA SER A 308 -3.26 10.51 14.34
C SER A 308 -2.06 11.12 15.06
N ALA A 309 -0.91 10.45 15.01
CA ALA A 309 0.31 10.93 15.65
C ALA A 309 0.93 12.19 14.99
N LYS A 310 0.53 12.53 13.76
CA LYS A 310 1.07 13.64 12.97
C LYS A 310 0.10 14.10 11.88
N ARG A 311 0.29 15.35 11.44
CA ARG A 311 -0.52 16.07 10.44
C ARG A 311 -1.99 16.12 10.86
N PHE A 312 -2.35 17.16 11.58
CA PHE A 312 -3.72 17.46 11.99
C PHE A 312 -4.12 18.87 11.52
N LEU A 313 -5.43 19.14 11.53
CA LEU A 313 -5.94 20.50 11.35
C LEU A 313 -5.89 21.23 12.69
N ILE A 314 -5.30 22.42 12.71
CA ILE A 314 -5.21 23.22 13.94
C ILE A 314 -6.59 23.72 14.36
N ASN A 315 -7.44 24.07 13.41
CA ASN A 315 -8.81 24.53 13.62
C ASN A 315 -9.84 23.41 13.41
N GLU A 316 -9.52 22.16 13.79
CA GLU A 316 -10.37 21.02 13.46
C GLU A 316 -11.79 21.08 14.04
N ASP A 317 -11.97 21.60 15.26
CA ASP A 317 -13.30 21.71 15.85
C ASP A 317 -14.21 22.68 15.09
N GLU A 318 -13.67 23.85 14.71
CA GLU A 318 -14.35 24.86 13.88
C GLU A 318 -14.65 24.30 12.49
N PHE A 319 -13.66 23.63 11.89
CA PHE A 319 -13.78 23.02 10.58
C PHE A 319 -14.84 21.91 10.55
N ARG A 320 -14.86 21.05 11.57
CA ARG A 320 -15.87 19.99 11.72
C ARG A 320 -17.26 20.60 11.85
N GLU A 321 -17.44 21.59 12.73
CA GLU A 321 -18.74 22.24 12.91
C GLU A 321 -19.25 22.83 11.59
N PHE A 322 -18.39 23.49 10.83
CA PHE A 322 -18.70 23.99 9.48
C PHE A 322 -19.16 22.87 8.53
N LEU A 323 -18.42 21.76 8.47
CA LEU A 323 -18.74 20.63 7.59
C LEU A 323 -20.06 19.93 7.95
N GLU A 324 -20.27 19.69 9.25
CA GLU A 324 -21.44 18.98 9.75
C GLU A 324 -22.70 19.86 9.63
N SER A 325 -22.65 21.12 10.08
CA SER A 325 -23.79 22.03 10.09
C SER A 325 -24.23 22.52 8.71
N LYS A 326 -23.29 22.83 7.79
CA LYS A 326 -23.63 23.40 6.48
C LYS A 326 -23.69 22.37 5.37
N TYR A 327 -22.91 21.29 5.46
CA TYR A 327 -22.72 20.35 4.36
C TYR A 327 -23.10 18.91 4.70
N GLY A 328 -23.57 18.62 5.92
CA GLY A 328 -24.06 17.30 6.30
C GLY A 328 -23.00 16.21 6.20
N PHE A 329 -21.73 16.57 6.38
CA PHE A 329 -20.67 15.57 6.53
C PHE A 329 -20.84 14.83 7.85
N LYS A 330 -20.39 13.58 7.89
CA LYS A 330 -20.20 12.84 9.13
C LYS A 330 -18.71 12.65 9.40
N THR A 331 -18.27 13.04 10.59
CA THR A 331 -16.90 12.76 11.03
C THR A 331 -16.71 11.29 11.41
N LEU A 332 -15.69 10.66 10.86
CA LEU A 332 -15.23 9.31 11.23
C LEU A 332 -13.76 9.33 11.68
N TYR A 333 -13.47 8.58 12.74
CA TYR A 333 -12.12 8.26 13.18
C TYR A 333 -11.81 6.84 12.71
N MET A 334 -11.01 6.70 11.66
CA MET A 334 -10.79 5.40 11.04
C MET A 334 -10.21 4.40 12.04
N GLU A 335 -9.37 4.82 12.97
CA GLU A 335 -8.75 3.96 13.98
C GLU A 335 -9.78 3.22 14.87
N GLU A 336 -11.00 3.73 14.97
CA GLU A 336 -12.10 3.19 15.79
C GLU A 336 -13.10 2.33 15.01
N VAL A 337 -12.99 2.32 13.68
CA VAL A 337 -13.90 1.59 12.81
C VAL A 337 -13.28 0.24 12.43
N SER A 338 -14.08 -0.84 12.48
CA SER A 338 -13.63 -2.16 12.05
C SER A 338 -13.33 -2.17 10.54
N PHE A 339 -12.49 -3.09 10.07
CA PHE A 339 -12.17 -3.21 8.64
C PHE A 339 -13.42 -3.38 7.77
N LYS A 340 -14.35 -4.24 8.20
CA LYS A 340 -15.63 -4.47 7.53
C LYS A 340 -16.45 -3.19 7.45
N ASP A 341 -16.58 -2.48 8.57
CA ASP A 341 -17.40 -1.26 8.63
C ASP A 341 -16.78 -0.12 7.82
N LYS A 342 -15.44 -0.02 7.79
CA LYS A 342 -14.73 0.91 6.89
C LYS A 342 -15.15 0.69 5.45
N ILE A 343 -15.06 -0.55 4.96
CA ILE A 343 -15.47 -0.87 3.59
C ILE A 343 -16.94 -0.51 3.36
N ASN A 344 -17.81 -0.78 4.33
CA ASN A 344 -19.24 -0.49 4.18
C ASN A 344 -19.57 1.01 4.17
N TYR A 345 -18.91 1.82 5.01
CA TYR A 345 -19.03 3.28 4.96
C TYR A 345 -18.47 3.84 3.65
N LEU A 346 -17.24 3.46 3.29
CA LEU A 346 -16.53 4.00 2.13
C LEU A 346 -17.22 3.63 0.81
N SER A 347 -17.70 2.40 0.66
CA SER A 347 -18.43 1.94 -0.54
C SER A 347 -19.79 2.60 -0.77
N ARG A 348 -20.31 3.32 0.24
CA ARG A 348 -21.55 4.09 0.17
C ARG A 348 -21.31 5.60 0.15
N ALA A 349 -20.09 6.05 0.41
CA ALA A 349 -19.75 7.46 0.37
C ALA A 349 -19.81 8.00 -1.07
N LYS A 350 -20.42 9.17 -1.23
CA LYS A 350 -20.38 9.99 -2.44
C LYS A 350 -19.28 11.05 -2.37
N VAL A 351 -18.96 11.51 -1.17
CA VAL A 351 -17.88 12.48 -0.94
C VAL A 351 -17.07 12.03 0.27
N ILE A 352 -15.74 11.96 0.10
CA ILE A 352 -14.80 11.82 1.21
C ILE A 352 -13.97 13.09 1.28
N LEU A 353 -13.77 13.62 2.48
CA LEU A 353 -12.85 14.70 2.74
C LEU A 353 -11.87 14.28 3.83
N SER A 354 -10.59 14.57 3.65
CA SER A 354 -9.59 14.40 4.70
C SER A 354 -8.37 15.27 4.42
N ILE A 355 -7.45 15.33 5.39
CA ILE A 355 -6.07 15.72 5.11
C ILE A 355 -5.43 14.65 4.21
N ASP A 356 -4.65 15.10 3.25
CA ASP A 356 -3.98 14.27 2.24
C ASP A 356 -2.99 13.27 2.87
N GLY A 357 -2.69 12.22 2.12
CA GLY A 357 -1.92 11.05 2.51
C GLY A 357 -2.80 9.82 2.76
N THR A 358 -2.44 9.02 3.75
CA THR A 358 -3.02 7.68 3.93
C THR A 358 -4.49 7.68 4.34
N SER A 359 -5.00 8.80 4.87
CA SER A 359 -6.40 8.96 5.23
C SER A 359 -7.29 9.19 4.01
N ILE A 360 -6.87 10.03 3.05
CA ILE A 360 -7.70 10.30 1.87
C ILE A 360 -7.77 9.10 0.92
N MET A 361 -6.71 8.29 0.82
CA MET A 361 -6.66 7.11 -0.08
C MET A 361 -7.76 6.07 0.19
N ASN A 362 -8.46 6.14 1.32
CA ASN A 362 -9.67 5.35 1.57
C ASN A 362 -10.74 5.51 0.46
N TYR A 363 -10.68 6.56 -0.37
CA TYR A 363 -11.53 6.69 -1.56
C TYR A 363 -11.44 5.49 -2.51
N GLY A 364 -10.37 4.68 -2.49
CA GLY A 364 -10.26 3.49 -3.35
C GLY A 364 -11.37 2.47 -3.15
N TYR A 365 -12.01 2.51 -1.97
CA TYR A 365 -13.18 1.68 -1.65
C TYR A 365 -14.51 2.29 -2.07
N MET A 366 -14.56 3.57 -2.48
CA MET A 366 -15.77 4.20 -3.00
C MET A 366 -16.22 3.59 -4.34
N LYS A 367 -17.50 3.79 -4.68
CA LYS A 367 -18.00 3.53 -6.03
C LYS A 367 -17.57 4.67 -6.97
N SER A 368 -17.34 4.33 -8.24
CA SER A 368 -17.03 5.31 -9.29
C SER A 368 -18.07 6.44 -9.35
N GLY A 369 -17.63 7.65 -9.68
CA GLY A 369 -18.45 8.87 -9.70
C GLY A 369 -18.47 9.64 -8.37
N GLY A 370 -17.81 9.14 -7.33
CA GLY A 370 -17.60 9.86 -6.08
C GLY A 370 -16.52 10.95 -6.18
N LYS A 371 -16.45 11.79 -5.14
CA LYS A 371 -15.44 12.86 -5.00
C LYS A 371 -14.55 12.62 -3.78
N ALA A 372 -13.25 12.82 -3.94
CA ALA A 372 -12.27 12.78 -2.87
C ALA A 372 -11.61 14.15 -2.71
N ILE A 373 -11.88 14.84 -1.61
CA ILE A 373 -11.37 16.17 -1.31
C ILE A 373 -10.18 16.06 -0.35
N ALA A 374 -9.02 16.54 -0.80
CA ALA A 374 -7.76 16.40 -0.07
C ALA A 374 -7.25 17.75 0.42
N LEU A 375 -7.28 17.97 1.74
CA LEU A 375 -6.64 19.14 2.35
C LEU A 375 -5.12 18.90 2.40
N ARG A 376 -4.34 19.77 1.74
CA ARG A 376 -2.89 19.56 1.61
C ARG A 376 -2.13 20.88 1.56
N SER A 377 -0.83 20.84 1.86
CA SER A 377 0.06 21.95 1.55
C SER A 377 0.34 22.04 0.05
N SER A 378 0.78 23.20 -0.43
CA SER A 378 1.26 23.36 -1.81
C SER A 378 2.36 22.37 -2.13
N ASP A 379 3.24 22.05 -1.18
CA ASP A 379 4.44 21.26 -1.44
C ASP A 379 4.26 19.76 -1.19
N PHE A 380 3.02 19.30 -0.95
CA PHE A 380 2.73 17.90 -0.70
C PHE A 380 3.09 17.04 -1.92
N ALA A 381 3.66 15.86 -1.65
CA ALA A 381 4.13 14.90 -2.66
C ALA A 381 3.00 14.37 -3.54
N GLU A 382 3.26 14.20 -4.83
CA GLU A 382 2.25 13.69 -5.76
C GLU A 382 2.16 12.16 -5.74
N TYR A 383 0.93 11.67 -5.69
CA TYR A 383 0.65 10.24 -5.68
C TYR A 383 -0.53 9.88 -6.60
N PRO A 384 -0.27 9.48 -7.85
CA PRO A 384 -1.29 9.43 -8.90
C PRO A 384 -2.29 8.25 -8.77
N ILE A 385 -2.30 7.55 -7.64
CA ILE A 385 -3.33 6.55 -7.32
C ILE A 385 -4.73 7.19 -7.22
N ASP A 386 -4.77 8.49 -6.95
CA ASP A 386 -5.98 9.31 -6.83
C ASP A 386 -6.92 9.25 -8.04
N TYR A 387 -6.43 8.84 -9.21
CA TYR A 387 -7.18 8.83 -10.46
C TYR A 387 -7.65 7.43 -10.91
N LEU A 388 -7.33 6.37 -10.15
CA LEU A 388 -7.49 5.00 -10.64
C LEU A 388 -8.90 4.43 -10.51
N PHE A 389 -9.67 4.90 -9.53
CA PHE A 389 -10.92 4.26 -9.11
C PHE A 389 -12.18 4.90 -9.70
N GLY A 390 -12.03 5.77 -10.71
CA GLY A 390 -13.15 6.56 -11.23
C GLY A 390 -13.69 7.56 -10.21
N ILE A 391 -12.83 7.98 -9.27
CA ILE A 391 -13.11 9.00 -8.27
C ILE A 391 -12.49 10.31 -8.74
N GLU A 392 -13.22 11.40 -8.54
CA GLU A 392 -12.73 12.73 -8.84
C GLU A 392 -11.93 13.27 -7.66
N PHE A 393 -10.60 13.34 -7.82
CA PHE A 393 -9.70 13.87 -6.80
C PHE A 393 -9.58 15.39 -6.89
N LEU A 394 -9.84 16.07 -5.77
CA LEU A 394 -10.08 17.50 -5.66
C LEU A 394 -9.28 18.08 -4.48
N PRO A 395 -8.01 18.45 -4.67
CA PRO A 395 -7.22 19.01 -3.59
C PRO A 395 -7.73 20.40 -3.17
N ILE A 396 -7.47 20.79 -1.93
CA ILE A 396 -7.62 22.17 -1.45
C ILE A 396 -6.30 22.52 -0.79
N ILE A 397 -5.64 23.58 -1.27
CA ILE A 397 -4.37 24.00 -0.71
C ILE A 397 -4.61 24.78 0.59
N CYS A 398 -4.11 24.24 1.69
CA CYS A 398 -4.16 24.79 3.04
C CYS A 398 -2.80 25.39 3.44
N GLU A 399 -2.81 26.32 4.39
CA GLU A 399 -1.60 26.90 4.95
C GLU A 399 -0.91 25.91 5.90
N LEU A 400 0.43 25.86 5.85
CA LEU A 400 1.21 25.22 6.89
C LEU A 400 1.26 26.13 8.12
N ARG A 401 1.09 25.54 9.29
CA ARG A 401 1.26 26.21 10.57
C ARG A 401 2.10 25.33 11.48
N ASN A 402 3.04 25.95 12.19
CA ASN A 402 4.08 25.26 12.94
C ASN A 402 4.88 24.32 12.05
N GLU A 403 5.52 24.88 11.03
CA GLU A 403 6.37 24.11 10.12
C GLU A 403 7.41 23.33 10.94
N LYS A 404 7.34 22.02 10.83
CA LYS A 404 8.31 21.12 11.42
C LYS A 404 9.23 20.68 10.31
N ASP A 405 10.46 21.13 10.40
CA ASP A 405 11.51 20.50 9.64
C ASP A 405 11.74 19.10 10.21
N THR A 406 11.56 18.06 9.39
CA THR A 406 11.78 16.69 9.81
C THR A 406 12.73 16.01 8.84
N ASP A 407 13.91 15.71 9.36
CA ASP A 407 14.75 14.66 8.81
C ASP A 407 14.09 13.32 9.16
N HIS A 408 13.49 12.66 8.18
CA HIS A 408 13.03 11.28 8.34
C HIS A 408 14.23 10.35 8.13
N MET A 409 14.11 9.08 8.53
CA MET A 409 15.15 8.06 8.33
C MET A 409 15.59 7.91 6.85
N ASP A 410 14.87 8.53 5.91
CA ASP A 410 15.10 8.54 4.47
C ASP A 410 15.54 9.94 3.92
N GLY A 411 15.92 10.86 4.82
CA GLY A 411 16.35 12.24 4.54
C GLY A 411 15.24 13.29 4.70
N PHE A 412 15.51 14.53 4.28
CA PHE A 412 14.54 15.65 4.26
C PHE A 412 13.32 15.30 3.41
N VAL A 413 12.22 14.89 4.03
CA VAL A 413 10.96 14.53 3.35
C VAL A 413 10.07 15.75 3.05
N GLY A 414 10.51 16.95 3.47
CA GLY A 414 9.79 18.21 3.33
C GLY A 414 8.90 18.51 4.54
N ALA A 415 8.67 19.81 4.79
CA ALA A 415 7.88 20.28 5.94
C ALA A 415 6.46 19.67 5.99
N TRP A 416 5.87 19.33 4.83
CA TRP A 416 4.51 18.78 4.73
C TRP A 416 4.31 17.46 5.51
N TRP A 417 5.37 16.67 5.74
CA TRP A 417 5.23 15.33 6.34
C TRP A 417 4.77 15.36 7.80
N ALA A 418 5.16 16.40 8.55
CA ALA A 418 4.91 16.50 9.99
C ALA A 418 4.24 17.83 10.40
N SER A 419 4.14 18.78 9.47
CA SER A 419 3.49 20.06 9.72
C SER A 419 1.97 19.92 9.79
N ASN A 420 1.37 20.82 10.55
CA ASN A 420 -0.08 20.89 10.66
C ASN A 420 -0.64 21.83 9.63
N LEU A 421 -1.89 21.61 9.28
CA LEU A 421 -2.62 22.44 8.34
C LEU A 421 -3.57 23.38 9.07
N TYR A 422 -3.80 24.54 8.46
CA TYR A 422 -4.92 25.40 8.78
C TYR A 422 -5.85 25.47 7.57
N ALA A 423 -7.13 25.13 7.78
CA ALA A 423 -8.16 25.19 6.75
C ALA A 423 -8.91 26.52 6.87
N ASP A 424 -8.65 27.45 5.96
CA ASP A 424 -9.45 28.67 5.80
C ASP A 424 -10.86 28.29 5.34
N ILE A 425 -11.84 28.53 6.20
CA ILE A 425 -13.24 28.09 5.97
C ILE A 425 -13.86 28.80 4.78
N ASP A 426 -13.60 30.09 4.57
CA ASP A 426 -14.18 30.84 3.46
C ASP A 426 -13.61 30.33 2.13
N TYR A 427 -12.30 30.07 2.11
CA TYR A 427 -11.65 29.46 0.96
C TYR A 427 -12.14 28.04 0.68
N VAL A 428 -12.33 27.21 1.73
CA VAL A 428 -12.91 25.87 1.57
C VAL A 428 -14.35 25.96 1.05
N GLU A 429 -15.15 26.91 1.53
CA GLU A 429 -16.52 27.11 1.07
C GLU A 429 -16.56 27.53 -0.42
N GLU A 430 -15.63 28.40 -0.84
CA GLU A 430 -15.41 28.74 -2.26
C GLU A 430 -15.10 27.49 -3.10
N LYS A 431 -14.17 26.65 -2.63
CA LYS A 431 -13.83 25.41 -3.33
C LYS A 431 -14.96 24.41 -3.36
N PHE A 432 -15.75 24.31 -2.31
CA PHE A 432 -16.94 23.45 -2.32
C PHE A 432 -17.92 23.89 -3.40
N ARG A 433 -18.12 25.19 -3.61
CA ARG A 433 -18.94 25.69 -4.73
C ARG A 433 -18.34 25.30 -6.08
N ALA A 434 -17.05 25.54 -6.30
CA ALA A 434 -16.36 25.16 -7.53
C ALA A 434 -16.41 23.65 -7.81
N TYR A 435 -16.35 22.84 -6.75
CA TYR A 435 -16.39 21.38 -6.80
C TYR A 435 -17.80 20.80 -6.84
N GLY A 436 -18.85 21.65 -6.86
CA GLY A 436 -20.24 21.21 -6.91
C GLY A 436 -20.69 20.48 -5.64
N ILE A 437 -20.13 20.81 -4.48
CA ILE A 437 -20.56 20.33 -3.17
C ILE A 437 -21.65 21.27 -2.65
N THR A 438 -22.88 20.76 -2.58
CA THR A 438 -24.06 21.54 -2.17
C THR A 438 -24.22 21.56 -0.65
N LYS A 439 -24.70 22.69 -0.11
CA LYS A 439 -25.16 22.77 1.28
C LYS A 439 -26.36 21.86 1.51
N ILE A 440 -26.61 21.46 2.75
CA ILE A 440 -27.87 20.79 3.10
C ILE A 440 -29.03 21.78 2.88
N GLU A 441 -30.13 21.28 2.32
CA GLU A 441 -31.36 22.07 2.24
C GLU A 441 -31.88 22.24 3.67
N SER A 442 -32.04 23.49 4.09
CA SER A 442 -32.49 23.89 5.42
C SER A 442 -33.98 23.65 5.63
#